data_AF-A0A7C6JAT9-F1
#
_entry.id   AF-A0A7C6JAT9-F1
#
_cell.length_a   1.000
_cell.length_b   1.000
_cell.length_c   1.000
_cell.angle_alpha   90.00
_cell.angle_beta   90.00
_cell.angle_gamma   90.00
#
_symmetry.space_group_name_H-M   'P 1'
#
loop_
_entity.id
_entity.type
_entity.pdbx_description
1 polymer ?
#
loop_
_entity_poly.entity_id
_entity_poly.type
_entity_poly.pdbx_seq_one_letter_code
_entity_poly.pdbx_strand_id
1 'polypeptide(L)'
;MKKRRVSLVSRNKFRYRLRFLGGVLVVLAGVALLLVFRSYSGQHPAPAAAELFENGSPDHLVGQFTTIVDEQGSMLSMMARTVFAGDELYTCEGRIYRVEKVDGERAEATFVGMDPQIVAYQEFYAGQNVPVLTSELAQQGKGSLAVYHTHTDESYVPSDGTESIPFKGGIYQVGKTMVDRLKGKGVQVHYDETPHDPHDNNAYTRSRRTAASLLQNKPAAIFDIHRDGVPDPNYYRATIDGQKVARLRLVVGRENPGMSANMDFARRMMTAANNLHSNVVKEIFVGKGDYNQDLTPTALLIEAGTYTNTKEEAAQGVAMFTEAMPAVLGLTAAPAAPEAPGAGRAAEGGSWKALGWILGVTIIGGLGFLLISSGSWENFKSRLSGFGSEFTSFMGPGQALRKIFRKQGDWPEGKGPEVNDPDAGARLRDEKDDLTKD
;
A
#
# COMPACT_ATOMS: atom_id res chain seq x y z
N MET A 1 80.50 16.20 17.46
CA MET A 1 79.18 16.60 16.91
C MET A 1 78.84 15.90 15.58
N LYS A 2 78.64 14.57 15.55
CA LYS A 2 78.24 13.89 14.29
C LYS A 2 77.24 12.72 14.43
N LYS A 3 76.59 12.55 15.59
CA LYS A 3 75.58 11.49 15.82
C LYS A 3 74.11 11.96 15.96
N ARG A 4 73.82 13.27 15.87
CA ARG A 4 72.44 13.79 16.02
C ARG A 4 71.70 14.21 14.74
N ARG A 5 72.32 14.13 13.54
CA ARG A 5 71.66 14.53 12.27
C ARG A 5 71.03 13.40 11.44
N VAL A 6 71.24 12.13 11.79
CA VAL A 6 70.63 10.98 11.06
C VAL A 6 69.24 10.60 11.61
N SER A 7 68.90 11.05 12.83
CA SER A 7 67.65 10.71 13.53
C SER A 7 66.40 11.44 13.00
N LEU A 8 66.51 12.68 12.52
CA LEU A 8 65.34 13.45 12.07
C LEU A 8 64.85 13.08 10.66
N VAL A 9 65.76 12.76 9.73
CA VAL A 9 65.40 12.47 8.33
C VAL A 9 64.68 11.11 8.22
N SER A 10 65.09 10.12 9.02
CA SER A 10 64.45 8.81 9.11
C SER A 10 63.03 8.89 9.70
N ARG A 11 62.85 9.66 10.79
CA ARG A 11 61.54 9.87 11.43
C ARG A 11 60.54 10.57 10.50
N ASN A 12 60.97 11.53 9.68
CA ASN A 12 60.07 12.19 8.73
C ASN A 12 59.64 11.26 7.58
N LYS A 13 60.56 10.45 7.01
CA LYS A 13 60.19 9.47 5.98
C LYS A 13 59.23 8.40 6.51
N PHE A 14 59.38 7.97 7.76
CA PHE A 14 58.46 7.03 8.40
C PHE A 14 57.05 7.62 8.59
N ARG A 15 56.95 8.88 9.05
CA ARG A 15 55.66 9.58 9.20
C ARG A 15 54.94 9.82 7.87
N TYR A 16 55.69 10.10 6.80
CA TYR A 16 55.12 10.22 5.46
C TYR A 16 54.60 8.88 4.92
N ARG A 17 55.32 7.78 5.14
CA ARG A 17 54.86 6.43 4.78
C ARG A 17 53.62 6.00 5.56
N LEU A 18 53.54 6.34 6.85
CA LEU A 18 52.37 6.04 7.68
C LEU A 18 51.14 6.86 7.27
N ARG A 19 51.32 8.13 6.90
CA ARG A 19 50.25 8.98 6.36
C ARG A 19 49.79 8.53 4.97
N PHE A 20 50.71 8.07 4.13
CA PHE A 20 50.39 7.50 2.82
C PHE A 20 49.62 6.18 2.96
N LEU A 21 50.05 5.27 3.84
CA LEU A 21 49.31 4.04 4.14
C LEU A 21 47.92 4.33 4.73
N GLY A 22 47.81 5.31 5.62
CA GLY A 22 46.53 5.76 6.16
C GLY A 22 45.60 6.30 5.07
N GLY A 23 46.12 7.09 4.14
CA GLY A 23 45.35 7.59 2.99
C GLY A 23 44.86 6.46 2.07
N VAL A 24 45.71 5.47 1.79
CA VAL A 24 45.33 4.28 1.00
C VAL A 24 44.25 3.46 1.71
N LEU A 25 44.34 3.28 3.03
CA LEU A 25 43.32 2.59 3.82
C LEU A 25 41.97 3.33 3.81
N VAL A 26 41.96 4.65 3.85
CA VAL A 26 40.73 5.46 3.75
C VAL A 26 40.09 5.32 2.37
N VAL A 27 40.91 5.31 1.30
CA VAL A 27 40.40 5.08 -0.06
C VAL A 27 39.86 3.66 -0.22
N LEU A 28 40.56 2.65 0.30
CA LEU A 28 40.08 1.26 0.26
C LEU A 28 38.81 1.07 1.08
N ALA A 29 38.69 1.73 2.24
CA ALA A 29 37.46 1.75 3.02
C ALA A 29 36.31 2.43 2.28
N GLY A 30 36.57 3.54 1.58
CA GLY A 30 35.58 4.22 0.73
C GLY A 30 35.14 3.38 -0.46
N VAL A 31 36.07 2.66 -1.11
CA VAL A 31 35.75 1.74 -2.21
C VAL A 31 34.99 0.52 -1.69
N ALA A 32 35.34 -0.03 -0.54
CA ALA A 32 34.57 -1.09 0.11
C ALA A 32 33.16 -0.62 0.48
N LEU A 33 33.03 0.60 1.01
CA LEU A 33 31.74 1.22 1.31
C LEU A 33 30.90 1.40 0.04
N LEU A 34 31.50 1.83 -1.07
CA LEU A 34 30.84 1.97 -2.37
C LEU A 34 30.44 0.62 -2.98
N LEU A 35 31.25 -0.42 -2.79
CA LEU A 35 30.91 -1.79 -3.23
C LEU A 35 29.77 -2.37 -2.38
N VAL A 36 29.75 -2.13 -1.07
CA VAL A 36 28.61 -2.43 -0.20
C VAL A 36 27.37 -1.65 -0.66
N PHE A 37 27.50 -0.35 -0.93
CA PHE A 37 26.40 0.49 -1.42
C PHE A 37 25.86 0.02 -2.79
N ARG A 38 26.75 -0.48 -3.67
CA ARG A 38 26.39 -1.01 -4.99
C ARG A 38 25.76 -2.41 -4.90
N SER A 39 26.11 -3.22 -3.90
CA SER A 39 25.40 -4.46 -3.56
C SER A 39 24.08 -4.21 -2.81
N TYR A 40 23.89 -3.00 -2.26
CA TYR A 40 22.68 -2.53 -1.58
C TYR A 40 21.68 -1.81 -2.51
N SER A 41 21.82 -1.95 -3.84
CA SER A 41 20.86 -1.41 -4.81
C SER A 41 19.58 -2.26 -4.95
N GLY A 42 19.09 -2.79 -3.84
CA GLY A 42 17.70 -3.21 -3.68
C GLY A 42 16.99 -2.14 -2.84
N GLN A 43 15.75 -1.79 -3.19
CA GLN A 43 14.94 -0.92 -2.34
C GLN A 43 14.74 -1.60 -0.98
N HIS A 44 15.55 -1.23 0.00
CA HIS A 44 15.33 -1.52 1.40
C HIS A 44 14.99 -0.21 2.10
N PRO A 45 13.93 -0.18 2.94
CA PRO A 45 13.67 0.99 3.77
C PRO A 45 14.92 1.26 4.61
N ALA A 46 15.32 2.54 4.68
CA ALA A 46 16.40 2.94 5.57
C ALA A 46 16.06 2.47 7.00
N PRO A 47 16.99 1.85 7.73
CA PRO A 47 16.73 1.53 9.14
C PRO A 47 16.52 2.86 9.87
N ALA A 48 15.27 3.10 10.29
CA ALA A 48 14.92 4.24 11.11
C ALA A 48 15.58 4.03 12.48
N ALA A 49 16.76 4.62 12.68
CA ALA A 49 17.40 4.67 13.99
C ALA A 49 16.50 5.32 15.07
N ALA A 50 15.44 6.01 14.65
CA ALA A 50 14.40 6.57 15.51
C ALA A 50 13.54 5.49 16.21
N GLU A 51 13.35 4.31 15.62
CA GLU A 51 12.55 3.23 16.23
C GLU A 51 13.26 2.57 17.42
N LEU A 52 14.59 2.64 17.49
CA LEU A 52 15.39 1.99 18.53
C LEU A 52 15.35 2.71 19.90
N PHE A 53 14.76 3.90 19.98
CA PHE A 53 14.80 4.74 21.19
C PHE A 53 13.46 5.39 21.58
N GLU A 54 12.32 5.01 21.00
CA GLU A 54 11.02 5.45 21.52
C GLU A 54 10.68 4.73 22.83
N ASN A 55 11.12 5.32 23.95
CA ASN A 55 10.59 5.07 25.29
C ASN A 55 9.16 5.66 25.42
N GLY A 56 8.26 5.31 24.50
CA GLY A 56 6.83 5.58 24.66
C GLY A 56 6.19 4.56 25.59
N SER A 57 5.11 4.93 26.27
CA SER A 57 4.23 3.95 26.89
C SER A 57 3.76 2.95 25.81
N PRO A 58 3.59 1.66 26.14
CA PRO A 58 2.94 0.71 25.24
C PRO A 58 1.64 1.31 24.69
N ASP A 59 1.43 1.18 23.40
CA ASP A 59 0.13 1.50 22.79
C ASP A 59 -0.93 0.51 23.30
N HIS A 60 -2.22 0.88 23.28
CA HIS A 60 -3.34 -0.02 23.65
C HIS A 60 -3.37 -0.54 25.10
N LEU A 61 -2.76 0.19 26.05
CA LEU A 61 -2.84 -0.16 27.48
C LEU A 61 -4.28 -0.09 28.01
N VAL A 62 -4.81 -1.24 28.42
CA VAL A 62 -6.14 -1.35 29.01
C VAL A 62 -6.25 -0.50 30.27
N GLY A 63 -7.29 0.34 30.31
CA GLY A 63 -7.59 1.22 31.45
C GLY A 63 -6.84 2.57 31.46
N GLN A 64 -5.91 2.80 30.54
CA GLN A 64 -5.35 4.13 30.28
C GLN A 64 -5.96 4.67 29.00
N PHE A 65 -6.77 5.72 29.09
CA PHE A 65 -7.46 6.26 27.92
C PHE A 65 -7.46 7.78 27.94
N THR A 66 -7.43 8.37 26.75
CA THR A 66 -7.60 9.81 26.58
C THR A 66 -9.02 10.11 26.15
N THR A 67 -9.69 11.02 26.84
CA THR A 67 -10.95 11.62 26.41
C THR A 67 -10.68 12.90 25.64
N ILE A 68 -11.05 12.93 24.37
CA ILE A 68 -10.98 14.10 23.50
C ILE A 68 -12.32 14.83 23.57
N VAL A 69 -12.30 16.11 23.89
CA VAL A 69 -13.47 16.98 23.96
C VAL A 69 -13.39 18.14 22.98
N ASP A 70 -14.54 18.74 22.65
CA ASP A 70 -14.62 20.01 21.93
C ASP A 70 -14.38 21.22 22.85
N GLU A 71 -14.40 22.42 22.25
CA GLU A 71 -14.25 23.71 22.94
C GLU A 71 -15.35 23.98 23.99
N GLN A 72 -16.50 23.29 23.90
CA GLN A 72 -17.60 23.39 24.86
C GLN A 72 -17.50 22.32 25.96
N GLY A 73 -16.49 21.44 25.89
CA GLY A 73 -16.27 20.34 26.82
C GLY A 73 -17.10 19.10 26.52
N SER A 74 -17.80 19.02 25.40
CA SER A 74 -18.54 17.83 24.98
C SER A 74 -17.57 16.77 24.47
N MET A 75 -17.83 15.51 24.81
CA MET A 75 -16.97 14.41 24.39
C MET A 75 -17.09 14.17 22.88
N LEU A 76 -15.95 14.22 22.18
CA LEU A 76 -15.81 13.87 20.77
C LEU A 76 -15.39 12.42 20.58
N SER A 77 -14.35 12.01 21.30
CA SER A 77 -13.77 10.66 21.18
C SER A 77 -13.10 10.24 22.49
N MET A 78 -12.86 8.93 22.63
CA MET A 78 -12.16 8.26 23.71
C MET A 78 -11.32 7.14 23.11
N MET A 79 -10.08 6.96 23.57
CA MET A 79 -9.19 5.93 23.02
C MET A 79 -8.12 5.52 24.02
N ALA A 80 -7.75 4.24 24.05
CA ALA A 80 -6.68 3.73 24.90
C ALA A 80 -5.31 3.83 24.24
N ARG A 81 -5.01 5.02 23.74
CA ARG A 81 -3.72 5.35 23.15
C ARG A 81 -3.30 6.74 23.52
N THR A 82 -2.02 7.01 23.39
CA THR A 82 -1.50 8.35 23.64
C THR A 82 -1.97 9.28 22.53
N VAL A 83 -2.60 10.39 22.92
CA VAL A 83 -3.01 11.47 22.03
C VAL A 83 -2.02 12.62 22.16
N PHE A 84 -1.69 13.24 21.03
CA PHE A 84 -0.76 14.36 20.96
C PHE A 84 -1.42 15.59 20.33
N ALA A 85 -0.88 16.77 20.62
CA ALA A 85 -1.24 17.98 19.89
C ALA A 85 -0.97 17.81 18.38
N GLY A 86 -1.93 18.28 17.58
CA GLY A 86 -1.97 18.14 16.14
C GLY A 86 -2.47 16.79 15.63
N ASP A 87 -2.89 15.87 16.50
CA ASP A 87 -3.67 14.69 16.08
C ASP A 87 -5.08 15.15 15.64
N GLU A 88 -5.71 14.38 14.74
CA GLU A 88 -6.98 14.78 14.13
C GLU A 88 -8.03 13.66 14.20
N LEU A 89 -9.30 14.06 14.30
CA LEU A 89 -10.48 13.21 14.22
C LEU A 89 -11.30 13.58 12.99
N TYR A 90 -11.66 12.59 12.20
CA TYR A 90 -12.57 12.72 11.06
C TYR A 90 -13.82 11.90 11.35
N THR A 91 -14.95 12.57 11.59
CA THR A 91 -16.21 11.86 11.87
C THR A 91 -16.80 11.26 10.60
N CYS A 92 -17.74 10.33 10.75
CA CYS A 92 -18.43 9.73 9.62
C CYS A 92 -19.26 10.73 8.80
N GLU A 93 -19.67 11.86 9.38
CA GLU A 93 -20.30 12.99 8.68
C GLU A 93 -19.29 13.88 7.94
N GLY A 94 -18.00 13.67 8.13
CA GLY A 94 -16.93 14.46 7.52
C GLY A 94 -16.49 15.66 8.33
N ARG A 95 -16.84 15.78 9.63
CA ARG A 95 -16.31 16.86 10.48
C ARG A 95 -14.87 16.56 10.87
N ILE A 96 -14.02 17.58 10.81
CA ILE A 96 -12.62 17.50 11.23
C ILE A 96 -12.46 18.23 12.56
N TYR A 97 -11.87 17.54 13.54
CA TYR A 97 -11.41 18.16 14.78
C TYR A 97 -9.91 17.95 14.93
N ARG A 98 -9.19 18.99 15.36
CA ARG A 98 -7.75 18.91 15.64
C ARG A 98 -7.49 19.11 17.10
N VAL A 99 -6.72 18.20 17.70
CA VAL A 99 -6.27 18.31 19.08
C VAL A 99 -5.29 19.47 19.21
N GLU A 100 -5.63 20.46 20.02
CA GLU A 100 -4.77 21.62 20.27
C GLU A 100 -3.94 21.45 21.54
N LYS A 101 -4.53 20.80 22.55
CA LYS A 101 -3.92 20.64 23.87
C LYS A 101 -4.22 19.27 24.44
N VAL A 102 -3.24 18.70 25.13
CA VAL A 102 -3.38 17.46 25.90
C VAL A 102 -2.92 17.73 27.33
N ASP A 103 -3.74 17.36 28.31
CA ASP A 103 -3.51 17.51 29.74
C ASP A 103 -3.90 16.19 30.44
N GLY A 104 -2.89 15.34 30.68
CA GLY A 104 -3.10 13.99 31.19
C GLY A 104 -3.98 13.14 30.27
N GLU A 105 -5.06 12.61 30.81
CA GLU A 105 -6.06 11.78 30.10
C GLU A 105 -7.15 12.60 29.40
N ARG A 106 -6.99 13.92 29.32
CA ARG A 106 -7.93 14.82 28.65
C ARG A 106 -7.24 15.56 27.52
N ALA A 107 -7.86 15.57 26.34
CA ALA A 107 -7.43 16.36 25.21
C ALA A 107 -8.54 17.33 24.78
N GLU A 108 -8.18 18.53 24.37
CA GLU A 108 -9.06 19.56 23.84
C GLU A 108 -8.81 19.72 22.35
N ALA A 109 -9.87 19.58 21.55
CA ALA A 109 -9.82 19.69 20.11
C ALA A 109 -10.75 20.79 19.59
N THR A 110 -10.31 21.47 18.54
CA THR A 110 -11.08 22.52 17.87
C THR A 110 -11.68 22.00 16.57
N PHE A 111 -12.87 22.49 16.22
CA PHE A 111 -13.47 22.17 14.93
C PHE A 111 -12.73 22.92 13.82
N VAL A 112 -12.19 22.18 12.86
CA VAL A 112 -11.42 22.73 11.74
C VAL A 112 -12.31 23.01 10.53
N GLY A 113 -13.32 22.18 10.30
CA GLY A 113 -14.19 22.28 9.14
C GLY A 113 -14.71 20.92 8.66
N MET A 114 -15.25 20.90 7.44
CA MET A 114 -15.68 19.67 6.77
C MET A 114 -14.57 19.15 5.85
N ASP A 115 -14.39 17.84 5.81
CA ASP A 115 -13.52 17.16 4.86
C ASP A 115 -14.24 17.04 3.50
N PRO A 116 -13.75 17.75 2.46
CA PRO A 116 -14.42 17.75 1.16
C PRO A 116 -14.35 16.39 0.45
N GLN A 117 -13.36 15.54 0.75
CA GLN A 117 -13.26 14.21 0.15
C GLN A 117 -14.28 13.24 0.76
N ILE A 118 -14.49 13.29 2.08
CA ILE A 118 -15.52 12.49 2.75
C ILE A 118 -16.90 12.86 2.18
N VAL A 119 -17.21 14.16 2.09
CA VAL A 119 -18.49 14.63 1.51
C VAL A 119 -18.65 14.16 0.06
N ALA A 120 -17.61 14.31 -0.77
CA ALA A 120 -17.66 13.85 -2.16
C ALA A 120 -17.85 12.33 -2.28
N TYR A 121 -17.19 11.52 -1.43
CA TYR A 121 -17.37 10.07 -1.45
C TYR A 121 -18.75 9.65 -0.93
N GLN A 122 -19.31 10.34 0.06
CA GLN A 122 -20.70 10.10 0.50
C GLN A 122 -21.68 10.34 -0.65
N GLU A 123 -21.57 11.47 -1.36
CA GLU A 123 -22.40 11.75 -2.53
C GLU A 123 -22.23 10.69 -3.62
N PHE A 124 -20.98 10.28 -3.88
CA PHE A 124 -20.67 9.24 -4.85
C PHE A 124 -21.34 7.90 -4.49
N TYR A 125 -21.18 7.41 -3.26
CA TYR A 125 -21.74 6.11 -2.85
C TYR A 125 -23.26 6.15 -2.66
N ALA A 126 -23.84 7.31 -2.31
CA ALA A 126 -25.29 7.49 -2.26
C ALA A 126 -25.92 7.56 -3.66
N GLY A 127 -25.23 8.17 -4.63
CA GLY A 127 -25.68 8.31 -6.01
C GLY A 127 -25.54 7.03 -6.84
N GLN A 128 -24.65 6.12 -6.43
CA GLN A 128 -24.68 4.76 -6.93
C GLN A 128 -25.87 4.04 -6.26
N ASN A 129 -26.95 3.79 -7.01
CA ASN A 129 -27.80 2.64 -6.71
C ASN A 129 -26.85 1.44 -6.78
N VAL A 130 -26.33 0.96 -5.65
CA VAL A 130 -25.45 -0.21 -5.62
C VAL A 130 -26.36 -1.43 -5.54
N PRO A 131 -26.75 -2.10 -6.65
CA PRO A 131 -27.05 -3.50 -6.55
C PRO A 131 -25.77 -4.14 -6.00
N VAL A 132 -25.90 -4.86 -4.89
CA VAL A 132 -24.85 -5.71 -4.36
C VAL A 132 -24.39 -6.61 -5.52
N LEU A 133 -23.26 -6.27 -6.15
CA LEU A 133 -22.72 -6.99 -7.30
C LEU A 133 -22.05 -8.27 -6.80
N THR A 134 -22.86 -9.23 -6.37
CA THR A 134 -22.49 -10.64 -6.39
C THR A 134 -22.53 -11.09 -7.85
N SER A 135 -21.38 -11.10 -8.55
CA SER A 135 -20.98 -12.21 -9.45
C SER A 135 -19.95 -11.87 -10.54
N GLU A 136 -19.59 -10.62 -10.83
CA GLU A 136 -18.66 -10.33 -11.97
C GLU A 136 -17.16 -10.32 -11.59
N LEU A 137 -16.85 -10.57 -10.32
CA LEU A 137 -15.49 -10.45 -9.76
C LEU A 137 -14.60 -11.65 -10.00
N ALA A 138 -15.21 -12.79 -10.32
CA ALA A 138 -14.50 -14.05 -10.49
C ALA A 138 -13.82 -14.19 -11.86
N GLN A 139 -14.06 -13.29 -12.83
CA GLN A 139 -13.61 -13.49 -14.21
C GLN A 139 -12.45 -12.60 -14.68
N GLN A 140 -12.01 -11.63 -13.89
CA GLN A 140 -10.82 -10.82 -14.22
C GLN A 140 -9.81 -10.88 -13.09
N GLY A 141 -9.09 -12.00 -12.96
CA GLY A 141 -8.12 -12.28 -11.88
C GLY A 141 -7.23 -11.11 -11.46
N LYS A 142 -7.68 -10.31 -10.50
CA LYS A 142 -7.01 -9.09 -10.04
C LYS A 142 -7.21 -8.91 -8.54
N GLY A 143 -6.09 -8.82 -7.82
CA GLY A 143 -5.94 -8.37 -6.43
C GLY A 143 -6.26 -9.42 -5.36
N SER A 144 -5.25 -10.07 -4.80
CA SER A 144 -5.40 -10.70 -3.48
C SER A 144 -5.43 -9.64 -2.38
N LEU A 145 -5.89 -10.00 -1.18
CA LEU A 145 -5.80 -9.14 0.01
C LEU A 145 -4.89 -9.77 1.04
N ALA A 146 -4.37 -8.97 1.96
CA ALA A 146 -3.56 -9.45 3.07
C ALA A 146 -4.14 -9.01 4.41
N VAL A 147 -4.10 -9.91 5.41
CA VAL A 147 -4.56 -9.63 6.78
C VAL A 147 -3.51 -10.14 7.75
N TYR A 148 -3.17 -9.33 8.76
CA TYR A 148 -2.29 -9.69 9.86
C TYR A 148 -2.70 -8.92 11.13
N HIS A 149 -1.97 -9.14 12.22
CA HIS A 149 -2.22 -8.49 13.51
C HIS A 149 -0.90 -8.07 14.15
N THR A 150 -0.70 -6.80 14.48
CA THR A 150 0.47 -6.37 15.25
C THR A 150 0.37 -6.76 16.73
N HIS A 151 -0.78 -6.56 17.37
CA HIS A 151 -0.98 -6.93 18.78
C HIS A 151 -1.73 -8.27 18.90
N THR A 152 -0.99 -9.36 18.79
CA THR A 152 -1.52 -10.73 18.62
C THR A 152 -2.13 -11.36 19.87
N ASP A 153 -1.95 -10.73 21.02
CA ASP A 153 -2.50 -11.16 22.31
C ASP A 153 -3.88 -10.56 22.60
N GLU A 154 -4.29 -9.53 21.86
CA GLU A 154 -5.53 -8.80 22.11
C GLU A 154 -6.76 -9.70 22.11
N SER A 155 -7.54 -9.62 23.19
CA SER A 155 -8.70 -10.47 23.46
C SER A 155 -9.86 -9.66 24.05
N TYR A 156 -11.03 -10.28 24.11
CA TYR A 156 -12.28 -9.65 24.54
C TYR A 156 -12.77 -10.29 25.83
N VAL A 157 -12.81 -9.52 26.93
CA VAL A 157 -13.16 -10.03 28.27
C VAL A 157 -14.48 -10.82 28.30
N PRO A 158 -15.58 -10.37 27.66
CA PRO A 158 -16.85 -11.11 27.70
C PRO A 158 -16.83 -12.48 27.02
N SER A 159 -16.00 -12.69 25.99
CA SER A 159 -15.99 -13.91 25.17
C SER A 159 -14.78 -14.80 25.45
N ASP A 160 -13.63 -14.19 25.74
CA ASP A 160 -12.34 -14.86 25.94
C ASP A 160 -11.96 -14.98 27.44
N GLY A 161 -12.66 -14.26 28.32
CA GLY A 161 -12.45 -14.27 29.78
C GLY A 161 -11.31 -13.38 30.28
N THR A 162 -10.53 -12.77 29.37
CA THR A 162 -9.42 -11.85 29.68
C THR A 162 -9.21 -10.89 28.51
N GLU A 163 -8.63 -9.72 28.78
CA GLU A 163 -8.27 -8.70 27.79
C GLU A 163 -7.07 -9.09 26.93
N SER A 164 -6.21 -9.98 27.41
CA SER A 164 -5.00 -10.43 26.73
C SER A 164 -4.77 -11.92 26.93
N ILE A 165 -4.52 -12.63 25.83
CA ILE A 165 -4.11 -14.03 25.80
C ILE A 165 -2.84 -14.12 24.95
N PRO A 166 -1.65 -14.22 25.56
CA PRO A 166 -0.37 -14.21 24.84
C PRO A 166 -0.33 -15.22 23.69
N PHE A 167 0.16 -14.78 22.52
CA PHE A 167 0.32 -15.54 21.28
C PHE A 167 -0.96 -16.06 20.60
N LYS A 168 -2.14 -15.94 21.24
CA LYS A 168 -3.39 -16.58 20.79
C LYS A 168 -4.60 -15.74 21.18
N GLY A 169 -4.51 -14.42 20.97
CA GLY A 169 -5.57 -13.48 21.28
C GLY A 169 -6.87 -13.76 20.52
N GLY A 170 -7.97 -13.27 21.06
CA GLY A 170 -9.28 -13.28 20.41
C GLY A 170 -9.29 -12.53 19.07
N ILE A 171 -8.36 -11.59 18.88
CA ILE A 171 -8.24 -10.78 17.68
C ILE A 171 -8.04 -11.60 16.41
N TYR A 172 -7.37 -12.76 16.48
CA TYR A 172 -7.23 -13.66 15.35
C TYR A 172 -8.60 -14.14 14.82
N GLN A 173 -9.57 -14.44 15.69
CA GLN A 173 -10.89 -14.87 15.21
C GLN A 173 -11.69 -13.70 14.61
N VAL A 174 -11.48 -12.48 15.11
CA VAL A 174 -12.06 -11.26 14.51
C VAL A 174 -11.46 -11.01 13.13
N GLY A 175 -10.14 -11.07 12.96
CA GLY A 175 -9.47 -10.97 11.66
C GLY A 175 -9.88 -12.09 10.70
N LYS A 176 -9.97 -13.33 11.19
CA LYS A 176 -10.45 -14.48 10.41
C LYS A 176 -11.87 -14.26 9.86
N THR A 177 -12.72 -13.50 10.55
CA THR A 177 -14.05 -13.16 10.03
C THR A 177 -13.97 -12.39 8.70
N MET A 178 -13.06 -11.42 8.59
CA MET A 178 -12.78 -10.71 7.33
C MET A 178 -12.30 -11.69 6.26
N VAL A 179 -11.35 -12.56 6.61
CA VAL A 179 -10.77 -13.57 5.70
C VAL A 179 -11.84 -14.50 5.15
N ASP A 180 -12.69 -15.05 6.02
CA ASP A 180 -13.74 -16.00 5.65
C ASP A 180 -14.82 -15.33 4.77
N ARG A 181 -15.21 -14.09 5.09
CA ARG A 181 -16.17 -13.31 4.28
C ARG A 181 -15.64 -13.04 2.87
N LEU A 182 -14.38 -12.64 2.75
CA LEU A 182 -13.72 -12.37 1.47
C LEU A 182 -13.55 -13.66 0.65
N LYS A 183 -13.05 -14.73 1.27
CA LYS A 183 -12.94 -16.04 0.61
C LYS A 183 -14.29 -16.58 0.14
N GLY A 184 -15.35 -16.40 0.95
CA GLY A 184 -16.73 -16.74 0.58
C GLY A 184 -17.25 -15.97 -0.64
N LYS A 185 -16.68 -14.80 -0.94
CA LYS A 185 -16.96 -14.00 -2.15
C LYS A 185 -15.97 -14.28 -3.30
N GLY A 186 -15.11 -15.30 -3.18
CA GLY A 186 -14.14 -15.67 -4.21
C GLY A 186 -12.87 -14.81 -4.24
N VAL A 187 -12.64 -13.95 -3.23
CA VAL A 187 -11.43 -13.13 -3.14
C VAL A 187 -10.30 -13.94 -2.52
N GLN A 188 -9.11 -13.90 -3.14
CA GLN A 188 -7.91 -14.51 -2.56
C GLN A 188 -7.43 -13.67 -1.37
N VAL A 189 -7.20 -14.31 -0.22
CA VAL A 189 -6.70 -13.63 0.98
C VAL A 189 -5.49 -14.37 1.56
N HIS A 190 -4.39 -13.66 1.71
CA HIS A 190 -3.19 -14.08 2.43
C HIS A 190 -3.35 -13.66 3.90
N TYR A 191 -3.59 -14.63 4.77
CA TYR A 191 -3.75 -14.40 6.19
C TYR A 191 -2.54 -14.97 6.92
N ASP A 192 -1.86 -14.14 7.71
CA ASP A 192 -0.68 -14.53 8.47
C ASP A 192 -0.94 -14.41 9.97
N GLU A 193 -0.84 -15.53 10.68
CA GLU A 193 -1.08 -15.67 12.12
C GLU A 193 0.24 -15.73 12.91
N THR A 194 1.34 -15.26 12.34
CA THR A 194 2.62 -15.17 13.05
C THR A 194 2.45 -14.29 14.30
N PRO A 195 2.79 -14.78 15.50
CA PRO A 195 2.66 -13.99 16.72
C PRO A 195 3.73 -12.89 16.81
N HIS A 196 3.35 -11.74 17.37
CA HIS A 196 4.21 -10.57 17.52
C HIS A 196 4.32 -10.10 18.98
N ASP A 197 4.03 -10.97 19.94
CA ASP A 197 4.28 -10.77 21.37
C ASP A 197 5.76 -10.44 21.70
N PRO A 198 6.04 -9.78 22.83
CA PRO A 198 5.08 -9.27 23.83
C PRO A 198 4.28 -8.06 23.33
N HIS A 199 3.23 -7.68 24.06
CA HIS A 199 2.46 -6.45 23.79
C HIS A 199 3.29 -5.21 24.17
N ASP A 200 4.16 -4.77 23.27
CA ASP A 200 5.03 -3.61 23.43
C ASP A 200 5.17 -2.85 22.09
N ASN A 201 5.83 -1.69 22.12
CA ASN A 201 6.05 -0.90 20.91
C ASN A 201 6.89 -1.65 19.86
N ASN A 202 7.74 -2.59 20.28
CA ASN A 202 8.52 -3.44 19.36
C ASN A 202 7.65 -4.48 18.62
N ALA A 203 6.36 -4.63 18.97
CA ALA A 203 5.41 -5.44 18.20
C ALA A 203 5.28 -4.92 16.77
N TYR A 204 5.33 -3.60 16.56
CA TYR A 204 5.38 -3.01 15.22
C TYR A 204 6.63 -3.43 14.44
N THR A 205 7.81 -3.43 15.08
CA THR A 205 9.05 -3.92 14.46
C THR A 205 8.99 -5.39 14.07
N ARG A 206 8.33 -6.24 14.87
CA ARG A 206 8.14 -7.67 14.58
C ARG A 206 7.14 -7.88 13.44
N SER A 207 5.97 -7.28 13.57
CA SER A 207 4.88 -7.36 12.58
C SER A 207 5.21 -6.74 11.24
N ARG A 208 6.10 -5.74 11.19
CA ARG A 208 6.62 -5.18 9.94
C ARG A 208 7.23 -6.24 9.02
N ARG A 209 7.90 -7.27 9.59
CA ARG A 209 8.48 -8.38 8.82
C ARG A 209 7.39 -9.24 8.18
N THR A 210 6.32 -9.48 8.92
CA THR A 210 5.14 -10.21 8.45
C THR A 210 4.41 -9.43 7.37
N ALA A 211 4.16 -8.13 7.58
CA ALA A 211 3.57 -7.25 6.58
C ALA A 211 4.41 -7.20 5.29
N ALA A 212 5.74 -7.02 5.41
CA ALA A 212 6.65 -7.04 4.26
C ALA A 212 6.67 -8.39 3.52
N SER A 213 6.55 -9.50 4.24
CA SER A 213 6.42 -10.85 3.65
C SER A 213 5.11 -10.98 2.88
N LEU A 214 3.99 -10.57 3.47
CA LEU A 214 2.66 -10.58 2.83
C LEU A 214 2.65 -9.76 1.53
N LEU A 215 3.32 -8.61 1.52
CA LEU A 215 3.42 -7.72 0.35
C LEU A 215 4.14 -8.36 -0.86
N GLN A 216 4.93 -9.43 -0.67
CA GLN A 216 5.53 -10.17 -1.78
C GLN A 216 4.47 -10.82 -2.68
N ASN A 217 3.27 -11.10 -2.14
CA ASN A 217 2.13 -11.59 -2.89
C ASN A 217 1.41 -10.49 -3.71
N LYS A 218 1.88 -9.23 -3.61
CA LYS A 218 1.30 -8.04 -4.27
C LYS A 218 -0.21 -7.90 -4.02
N PRO A 219 -0.65 -7.93 -2.75
CA PRO A 219 -2.06 -7.73 -2.44
C PRO A 219 -2.50 -6.31 -2.82
N ALA A 220 -3.78 -6.15 -3.16
CA ALA A 220 -4.38 -4.85 -3.45
C ALA A 220 -4.49 -3.96 -2.21
N ALA A 221 -4.63 -4.57 -1.03
CA ALA A 221 -4.64 -3.90 0.26
C ALA A 221 -4.15 -4.85 1.37
N ILE A 222 -3.63 -4.28 2.45
CA ILE A 222 -3.23 -5.01 3.66
C ILE A 222 -3.92 -4.40 4.88
N PHE A 223 -4.44 -5.26 5.74
CA PHE A 223 -5.18 -4.86 6.93
C PHE A 223 -4.50 -5.36 8.20
N ASP A 224 -4.32 -4.46 9.15
CA ASP A 224 -3.87 -4.74 10.49
C ASP A 224 -5.05 -4.58 11.44
N ILE A 225 -5.53 -5.68 12.02
CA ILE A 225 -6.75 -5.69 12.82
C ILE A 225 -6.39 -5.73 14.31
N HIS A 226 -6.89 -4.74 15.03
CA HIS A 226 -6.68 -4.51 16.47
C HIS A 226 -8.01 -4.36 17.18
N ARG A 227 -7.96 -4.16 18.50
CA ARG A 227 -9.09 -3.68 19.31
C ARG A 227 -8.64 -2.64 20.33
N ASP A 228 -9.48 -1.64 20.56
CA ASP A 228 -9.18 -0.56 21.49
C ASP A 228 -9.19 -1.06 22.96
N GLY A 229 -8.65 -0.25 23.87
CA GLY A 229 -8.55 -0.53 25.31
C GLY A 229 -9.50 0.31 26.18
N VAL A 230 -10.51 0.94 25.58
CA VAL A 230 -11.51 1.77 26.26
C VAL A 230 -12.39 0.92 27.19
N PRO A 231 -12.53 1.25 28.49
CA PRO A 231 -13.27 0.39 29.42
C PRO A 231 -14.78 0.35 29.17
N ASP A 232 -15.39 1.43 28.67
CA ASP A 232 -16.83 1.46 28.38
C ASP A 232 -17.15 0.76 27.05
N PRO A 233 -17.85 -0.39 27.04
CA PRO A 233 -18.18 -1.06 25.80
C PRO A 233 -19.22 -0.31 24.96
N ASN A 234 -20.04 0.56 25.58
CA ASN A 234 -21.06 1.34 24.88
C ASN A 234 -20.44 2.45 24.02
N TYR A 235 -19.19 2.81 24.27
CA TYR A 235 -18.46 3.74 23.43
C TYR A 235 -18.34 3.25 21.97
N TYR A 236 -18.10 1.95 21.79
CA TYR A 236 -18.05 1.31 20.48
C TYR A 236 -19.36 0.62 20.07
N ARG A 237 -20.12 0.06 21.02
CA ARG A 237 -21.33 -0.71 20.73
C ARG A 237 -22.43 0.14 20.09
N ALA A 238 -23.04 -0.39 19.04
CA ALA A 238 -24.23 0.14 18.40
C ALA A 238 -25.19 -0.99 18.02
N THR A 239 -26.41 -0.61 17.61
CA THR A 239 -27.31 -1.52 16.89
C THR A 239 -27.39 -1.05 15.45
N ILE A 240 -26.88 -1.86 14.53
CA ILE A 240 -26.82 -1.58 13.09
C ILE A 240 -27.51 -2.76 12.40
N ASP A 241 -28.46 -2.47 11.51
CA ASP A 241 -29.28 -3.46 10.78
C ASP A 241 -29.93 -4.52 11.70
N GLY A 242 -30.38 -4.08 12.88
CA GLY A 242 -31.02 -4.95 13.87
C GLY A 242 -30.08 -5.86 14.66
N GLN A 243 -28.76 -5.75 14.48
CA GLN A 243 -27.75 -6.55 15.16
C GLN A 243 -26.91 -5.70 16.12
N LYS A 244 -26.47 -6.28 17.24
CA LYS A 244 -25.47 -5.63 18.10
C LYS A 244 -24.10 -5.74 17.43
N VAL A 245 -23.43 -4.61 17.32
CA VAL A 245 -22.17 -4.47 16.59
C VAL A 245 -21.22 -3.62 17.40
N ALA A 246 -19.94 -3.99 17.46
CA ALA A 246 -18.90 -3.05 17.87
C ALA A 246 -18.48 -2.28 16.63
N ARG A 247 -18.70 -0.95 16.64
CA ARG A 247 -18.27 -0.07 15.56
C ARG A 247 -16.75 -0.11 15.41
N LEU A 248 -16.26 0.32 14.27
CA LEU A 248 -14.84 0.34 13.96
C LEU A 248 -14.30 1.77 14.04
N ARG A 249 -13.04 1.93 14.43
CA ARG A 249 -12.24 3.12 14.15
C ARG A 249 -11.14 2.74 13.16
N LEU A 250 -10.90 3.61 12.19
CA LEU A 250 -9.72 3.52 11.34
C LEU A 250 -8.62 4.40 11.93
N VAL A 251 -7.38 3.92 11.93
CA VAL A 251 -6.23 4.69 12.42
C VAL A 251 -5.29 4.97 11.25
N VAL A 252 -4.84 6.21 11.13
CA VAL A 252 -3.86 6.65 10.14
C VAL A 252 -2.67 7.30 10.83
N GLY A 253 -1.47 6.87 10.49
CA GLY A 253 -0.22 7.37 11.06
C GLY A 253 0.19 8.72 10.48
N ARG A 254 0.32 9.74 11.33
CA ARG A 254 0.77 11.09 10.94
C ARG A 254 2.24 11.16 10.55
N GLU A 255 3.05 10.20 10.98
CA GLU A 255 4.49 10.11 10.68
C GLU A 255 4.79 9.27 9.43
N ASN A 256 3.75 8.65 8.85
CA ASN A 256 3.84 7.93 7.58
C ASN A 256 4.14 8.91 6.42
N PRO A 257 5.27 8.78 5.70
CA PRO A 257 5.58 9.64 4.54
C PRO A 257 4.55 9.50 3.39
N GLY A 258 3.84 8.37 3.33
CA GLY A 258 2.74 8.08 2.41
C GLY A 258 1.34 8.40 2.95
N MET A 259 1.22 9.05 4.12
CA MET A 259 -0.05 9.26 4.85
C MET A 259 -1.20 9.72 3.95
N SER A 260 -0.95 10.63 3.00
CA SER A 260 -1.99 11.16 2.10
C SER A 260 -2.74 10.06 1.33
N ALA A 261 -2.05 8.99 0.91
CA ALA A 261 -2.65 7.88 0.19
C ALA A 261 -3.42 6.95 1.14
N ASN A 262 -2.84 6.61 2.29
CA ASN A 262 -3.51 5.81 3.31
C ASN A 262 -4.77 6.51 3.85
N MET A 263 -4.72 7.83 4.02
CA MET A 263 -5.86 8.64 4.43
C MET A 263 -6.97 8.65 3.36
N ASP A 264 -6.62 8.82 2.08
CA ASP A 264 -7.62 8.71 1.00
C ASP A 264 -8.28 7.32 0.98
N PHE A 265 -7.48 6.26 1.17
CA PHE A 265 -8.00 4.90 1.27
C PHE A 265 -8.93 4.72 2.48
N ALA A 266 -8.56 5.24 3.65
CA ALA A 266 -9.38 5.22 4.86
C ALA A 266 -10.71 5.96 4.66
N ARG A 267 -10.70 7.14 4.01
CA ARG A 267 -11.91 7.91 3.67
C ARG A 267 -12.86 7.11 2.78
N ARG A 268 -12.35 6.50 1.70
CA ARG A 268 -13.15 5.65 0.80
C ARG A 268 -13.75 4.46 1.52
N MET A 269 -12.95 3.76 2.34
CA MET A 269 -13.42 2.61 3.12
C MET A 269 -14.49 3.01 4.13
N MET A 270 -14.28 4.09 4.90
CA MET A 270 -15.26 4.58 5.87
C MET A 270 -16.58 4.93 5.20
N THR A 271 -16.54 5.74 4.13
CA THR A 271 -17.74 6.21 3.42
C THR A 271 -18.48 5.06 2.72
N ALA A 272 -17.78 4.15 2.05
CA ALA A 272 -18.39 2.98 1.42
C ALA A 272 -19.04 2.03 2.45
N ALA A 273 -18.34 1.73 3.56
CA ALA A 273 -18.87 0.89 4.63
C ALA A 273 -20.09 1.54 5.29
N ASN A 274 -20.04 2.84 5.56
CA ASN A 274 -21.16 3.57 6.17
C ASN A 274 -22.35 3.78 5.21
N ASN A 275 -22.14 3.73 3.89
CA ASN A 275 -23.23 3.72 2.92
C ASN A 275 -24.01 2.39 2.93
N LEU A 276 -23.32 1.26 3.15
CA LEU A 276 -23.95 -0.05 3.29
C LEU A 276 -24.55 -0.28 4.68
N HIS A 277 -23.81 0.12 5.72
CA HIS A 277 -24.14 -0.11 7.12
C HIS A 277 -23.90 1.18 7.90
N SER A 278 -24.96 1.97 8.09
CA SER A 278 -24.86 3.31 8.66
C SER A 278 -24.08 3.32 9.98
N ASN A 279 -23.03 4.16 10.02
CA ASN A 279 -22.18 4.37 11.20
C ASN A 279 -21.43 3.13 11.72
N VAL A 280 -21.17 2.13 10.87
CA VAL A 280 -20.33 0.97 11.25
C VAL A 280 -18.88 1.39 11.49
N VAL A 281 -18.36 2.37 10.75
CA VAL A 281 -17.09 3.04 11.03
C VAL A 281 -17.40 4.38 11.67
N LYS A 282 -17.05 4.54 12.95
CA LYS A 282 -17.40 5.74 13.73
C LYS A 282 -16.56 6.96 13.36
N GLU A 283 -15.26 6.75 13.07
CA GLU A 283 -14.32 7.82 12.77
C GLU A 283 -13.02 7.29 12.14
N ILE A 284 -12.25 8.21 11.55
CA ILE A 284 -10.82 8.03 11.28
C ILE A 284 -10.06 8.87 12.31
N PHE A 285 -9.12 8.25 13.01
CA PHE A 285 -8.18 8.94 13.89
C PHE A 285 -6.82 9.04 13.22
N VAL A 286 -6.30 10.26 13.10
CA VAL A 286 -4.96 10.54 12.58
C VAL A 286 -4.05 10.84 13.75
N GLY A 287 -3.25 9.85 14.16
CA GLY A 287 -2.43 9.89 15.37
C GLY A 287 -0.94 9.90 15.08
N LYS A 288 -0.12 10.30 16.06
CA LYS A 288 1.35 10.19 15.97
C LYS A 288 1.80 8.72 15.85
N GLY A 289 2.47 8.38 14.75
CA GLY A 289 3.02 7.06 14.46
C GLY A 289 2.96 6.73 12.97
N ASP A 290 3.46 5.55 12.58
CA ASP A 290 3.39 5.03 11.21
C ASP A 290 2.49 3.79 11.07
N TYR A 291 2.56 2.86 12.02
CA TYR A 291 1.74 1.63 12.05
C TYR A 291 1.91 0.72 10.82
N ASN A 292 3.13 0.63 10.26
CA ASN A 292 3.46 -0.09 9.03
C ASN A 292 2.74 0.42 7.78
N GLN A 293 2.17 1.63 7.83
CA GLN A 293 1.40 2.18 6.73
C GLN A 293 2.26 2.75 5.61
N ASP A 294 3.53 3.07 5.88
CA ASP A 294 4.50 3.45 4.86
C ASP A 294 4.79 2.33 3.85
N LEU A 295 4.51 1.08 4.19
CA LEU A 295 4.80 -0.08 3.34
C LEU A 295 3.97 -0.12 2.05
N THR A 296 2.75 0.43 2.07
CA THR A 296 1.87 0.49 0.89
C THR A 296 0.76 1.55 1.06
N PRO A 297 0.35 2.25 -0.01
CA PRO A 297 -0.72 3.27 0.04
C PRO A 297 -2.09 2.74 0.48
N THR A 298 -2.28 1.41 0.48
CA THR A 298 -3.52 0.73 0.87
C THR A 298 -3.36 -0.14 2.12
N ALA A 299 -2.41 0.23 2.99
CA ALA A 299 -2.31 -0.31 4.35
C ALA A 299 -3.30 0.44 5.26
N LEU A 300 -4.08 -0.31 6.04
CA LEU A 300 -5.11 0.24 6.91
C LEU A 300 -5.14 -0.49 8.26
N LEU A 301 -5.05 0.28 9.34
CA LEU A 301 -5.24 -0.21 10.71
C LEU A 301 -6.71 -0.05 11.11
N ILE A 302 -7.27 -1.09 11.70
CA ILE A 302 -8.68 -1.16 12.10
C ILE A 302 -8.78 -1.54 13.57
N GLU A 303 -9.38 -0.66 14.38
CA GLU A 303 -9.80 -0.96 15.75
C GLU A 303 -11.21 -1.56 15.73
N ALA A 304 -11.33 -2.84 16.05
CA ALA A 304 -12.58 -3.58 16.06
C ALA A 304 -13.26 -3.53 17.43
N GLY A 305 -13.82 -2.38 17.77
CA GLY A 305 -14.42 -2.17 19.07
C GLY A 305 -13.37 -1.99 20.17
N THR A 306 -13.74 -2.38 21.40
CA THR A 306 -12.86 -2.38 22.57
C THR A 306 -12.89 -3.73 23.30
N TYR A 307 -11.90 -3.99 24.16
CA TYR A 307 -11.76 -5.24 24.93
C TYR A 307 -12.97 -5.64 25.79
N THR A 308 -13.86 -4.69 26.12
CA THR A 308 -15.11 -4.95 26.87
C THR A 308 -16.33 -5.21 25.98
N ASN A 309 -16.20 -5.08 24.66
CA ASN A 309 -17.18 -5.64 23.72
C ASN A 309 -17.08 -7.17 23.69
N THR A 310 -18.13 -7.85 23.21
CA THR A 310 -17.97 -9.29 22.91
C THR A 310 -17.19 -9.45 21.61
N LYS A 311 -16.46 -10.55 21.48
CA LYS A 311 -15.72 -10.88 20.25
C LYS A 311 -16.65 -10.99 19.04
N GLU A 312 -17.88 -11.46 19.26
CA GLU A 312 -18.92 -11.58 18.24
C GLU A 312 -19.40 -10.20 17.75
N GLU A 313 -19.54 -9.22 18.65
CA GLU A 313 -19.87 -7.83 18.28
C GLU A 313 -18.77 -7.22 17.40
N ALA A 314 -17.50 -7.46 17.74
CA ALA A 314 -16.35 -7.00 16.95
C ALA A 314 -16.26 -7.69 15.58
N ALA A 315 -16.42 -9.01 15.55
CA ALA A 315 -16.49 -9.78 14.31
C ALA A 315 -17.62 -9.30 13.39
N GLN A 316 -18.77 -8.91 13.95
CA GLN A 316 -19.89 -8.37 13.17
C GLN A 316 -19.56 -7.00 12.55
N GLY A 317 -18.84 -6.13 13.28
CA GLY A 317 -18.39 -4.83 12.76
C GLY A 317 -17.42 -5.01 11.60
N VAL A 318 -16.45 -5.91 11.76
CA VAL A 318 -15.50 -6.30 10.71
C VAL A 318 -16.22 -6.93 9.51
N ALA A 319 -17.23 -7.78 9.74
CA ALA A 319 -18.01 -8.40 8.67
C ALA A 319 -18.73 -7.33 7.82
N MET A 320 -19.44 -6.40 8.44
CA MET A 320 -20.12 -5.29 7.77
C MET A 320 -19.13 -4.40 6.99
N PHE A 321 -17.99 -4.06 7.59
CA PHE A 321 -16.94 -3.30 6.91
C PHE A 321 -16.37 -4.02 5.69
N THR A 322 -16.22 -5.35 5.78
CA THR A 322 -15.72 -6.19 4.68
C THR A 322 -16.64 -6.16 3.45
N GLU A 323 -17.94 -5.90 3.63
CA GLU A 323 -18.89 -5.85 2.51
C GLU A 323 -18.60 -4.72 1.53
N ALA A 324 -17.97 -3.63 1.98
CA ALA A 324 -17.59 -2.48 1.15
C ALA A 324 -16.30 -2.67 0.35
N MET A 325 -15.43 -3.61 0.77
CA MET A 325 -14.09 -3.78 0.17
C MET A 325 -14.12 -4.02 -1.34
N PRO A 326 -15.04 -4.85 -1.90
CA PRO A 326 -15.06 -5.07 -3.33
C PRO A 326 -15.36 -3.81 -4.16
N ALA A 327 -16.23 -2.94 -3.64
CA ALA A 327 -16.57 -1.66 -4.27
C ALA A 327 -15.38 -0.69 -4.25
N VAL A 328 -14.69 -0.57 -3.11
CA VAL A 328 -13.59 0.39 -2.93
C VAL A 328 -12.34 -0.01 -3.71
N LEU A 329 -12.02 -1.31 -3.72
CA LEU A 329 -10.76 -1.81 -4.31
C LEU A 329 -10.83 -1.99 -5.83
N GLY A 330 -11.94 -1.62 -6.47
CA GLY A 330 -12.13 -1.91 -7.89
C GLY A 330 -12.14 -3.42 -8.18
N LEU A 331 -12.35 -4.24 -7.14
CA LEU A 331 -12.84 -5.61 -7.26
C LEU A 331 -14.34 -5.55 -7.53
N THR A 332 -14.77 -4.64 -8.41
CA THR A 332 -16.06 -4.43 -9.06
C THR A 332 -15.70 -3.58 -10.26
N ALA A 333 -16.25 -3.90 -11.43
CA ALA A 333 -16.00 -3.11 -12.62
C ALA A 333 -16.40 -1.66 -12.31
N ALA A 334 -15.44 -0.74 -12.39
CA ALA A 334 -15.74 0.67 -12.30
C ALA A 334 -16.74 1.02 -13.42
N PRO A 335 -17.82 1.77 -13.14
CA PRO A 335 -18.61 2.31 -14.23
C PRO A 335 -17.72 3.25 -15.04
N ALA A 336 -17.77 3.10 -16.37
CA ALA A 336 -17.25 4.12 -17.26
C ALA A 336 -17.86 5.47 -16.85
N ALA A 337 -17.03 6.51 -16.78
CA ALA A 337 -17.48 7.87 -16.51
C ALA A 337 -18.68 8.21 -17.42
N PRO A 338 -19.71 8.91 -16.91
CA PRO A 338 -20.89 9.23 -17.71
C PRO A 338 -20.44 9.99 -18.96
N GLU A 339 -20.78 9.44 -20.13
CA GLU A 339 -20.60 10.14 -21.39
C GLU A 339 -21.38 11.45 -21.32
N ALA A 340 -20.69 12.56 -21.59
CA ALA A 340 -21.33 13.84 -21.77
C ALA A 340 -22.40 13.71 -22.87
N PRO A 341 -23.61 14.29 -22.69
CA PRO A 341 -24.65 14.17 -23.69
C PRO A 341 -24.21 14.92 -24.95
N GLY A 342 -23.99 14.17 -26.03
CA GLY A 342 -23.79 14.74 -27.36
C GLY A 342 -22.42 14.44 -27.97
N ALA A 343 -22.16 13.18 -28.28
CA ALA A 343 -21.28 12.84 -29.40
C ALA A 343 -21.76 11.51 -29.98
N GLY A 344 -22.31 11.57 -31.19
CA GLY A 344 -22.78 10.41 -31.92
C GLY A 344 -21.67 9.39 -32.16
N ARG A 345 -22.10 8.13 -32.34
CA ARG A 345 -21.27 7.01 -32.79
C ARG A 345 -20.34 7.42 -33.94
N ALA A 346 -19.04 7.39 -33.69
CA ALA A 346 -18.02 7.25 -34.73
C ALA A 346 -16.79 6.51 -34.16
N ALA A 347 -16.74 5.23 -34.52
CA ALA A 347 -15.56 4.42 -34.83
C ALA A 347 -14.40 4.28 -33.82
N GLU A 348 -14.03 3.02 -33.60
CA GLU A 348 -12.75 2.52 -33.11
C GLU A 348 -11.55 3.33 -33.62
N GLY A 349 -10.59 3.65 -32.73
CA GLY A 349 -9.27 4.18 -33.11
C GLY A 349 -8.85 5.51 -32.46
N GLY A 350 -8.93 5.62 -31.13
CA GLY A 350 -8.60 6.87 -30.41
C GLY A 350 -7.28 6.91 -29.62
N SER A 351 -6.69 5.77 -29.26
CA SER A 351 -5.57 5.76 -28.29
C SER A 351 -4.23 6.26 -28.86
N TRP A 352 -3.96 6.02 -30.14
CA TRP A 352 -2.68 6.41 -30.77
C TRP A 352 -2.58 7.91 -31.11
N LYS A 353 -3.71 8.61 -31.25
CA LYS A 353 -3.72 10.06 -31.54
C LYS A 353 -3.41 10.88 -30.29
N ALA A 354 -3.93 10.51 -29.13
CA ALA A 354 -3.62 11.17 -27.86
C ALA A 354 -2.15 10.97 -27.46
N LEU A 355 -1.64 9.73 -27.59
CA LEU A 355 -0.21 9.43 -27.42
C LEU A 355 0.67 10.19 -28.43
N GLY A 356 0.23 10.29 -29.69
CA GLY A 356 0.93 11.07 -30.72
C GLY A 356 0.99 12.56 -30.40
N TRP A 357 -0.09 13.14 -29.88
CA TRP A 357 -0.11 14.54 -29.44
C TRP A 357 0.77 14.79 -28.23
N ILE A 358 0.71 13.92 -27.21
CA ILE A 358 1.57 14.04 -26.01
C ILE A 358 3.05 13.92 -26.40
N LEU A 359 3.39 12.96 -27.25
CA LEU A 359 4.76 12.79 -27.73
C LEU A 359 5.20 13.98 -28.59
N GLY A 360 4.33 14.46 -29.48
CA GLY A 360 4.59 15.62 -30.33
C GLY A 360 4.82 16.90 -29.53
N VAL A 361 3.96 17.20 -28.54
CA VAL A 361 4.09 18.37 -27.65
C VAL A 361 5.36 18.26 -26.81
N THR A 362 5.71 17.06 -26.33
CA THR A 362 6.93 16.83 -25.56
C THR A 362 8.19 17.05 -26.42
N ILE A 363 8.19 16.59 -27.67
CA ILE A 363 9.29 16.81 -28.62
C ILE A 363 9.42 18.30 -28.96
N ILE A 364 8.31 18.97 -29.26
CA ILE A 364 8.31 20.40 -29.59
C ILE A 364 8.76 21.24 -28.39
N GLY A 365 8.28 20.92 -27.19
CA GLY A 365 8.70 21.56 -25.94
C GLY A 365 10.18 21.33 -25.64
N GLY A 366 10.68 20.12 -25.83
CA GLY A 366 12.11 19.79 -25.68
C GLY A 366 13.01 20.51 -26.68
N LEU A 367 12.60 20.59 -27.94
CA LEU A 367 13.33 21.33 -29.00
C LEU A 367 13.29 22.84 -28.76
N GLY A 368 12.15 23.38 -28.32
CA GLY A 368 12.02 24.78 -27.92
C GLY A 368 12.90 25.14 -26.73
N PHE A 369 12.92 24.29 -25.70
CA PHE A 369 13.82 24.44 -24.55
C PHE A 369 15.30 24.37 -24.95
N LEU A 370 15.67 23.47 -25.87
CA LEU A 370 17.03 23.39 -26.41
C LEU A 370 17.42 24.62 -27.23
N LEU A 371 16.48 25.19 -28.00
CA LEU A 371 16.71 26.44 -28.73
C LEU A 371 16.93 27.64 -27.81
N ILE A 372 16.11 27.76 -26.76
CA ILE A 372 16.22 28.86 -25.80
C ILE A 372 17.49 28.71 -24.93
N SER A 373 17.81 27.49 -24.49
CA SER A 373 18.97 27.23 -23.63
C SER A 373 20.31 27.21 -24.36
N SER A 374 20.34 27.03 -25.68
CA SER A 374 21.58 26.99 -26.47
C SER A 374 22.06 28.35 -26.96
N GLY A 375 21.21 29.39 -26.89
CA GLY A 375 21.55 30.79 -27.16
C GLY A 375 22.03 31.12 -28.59
N SER A 376 22.14 30.13 -29.48
CA SER A 376 22.62 30.26 -30.86
C SER A 376 22.16 29.06 -31.70
N TRP A 377 21.77 29.32 -32.94
CA TRP A 377 21.35 28.31 -33.92
C TRP A 377 22.46 27.30 -34.26
N GLU A 378 23.73 27.70 -34.17
CA GLU A 378 24.86 26.80 -34.39
C GLU A 378 25.06 25.83 -33.22
N ASN A 379 24.86 26.30 -31.98
CA ASN A 379 24.93 25.47 -30.77
C ASN A 379 23.74 24.51 -30.65
N PHE A 380 22.58 24.88 -31.18
CA PHE A 380 21.43 23.99 -31.29
C PHE A 380 21.72 22.80 -32.22
N LYS A 381 22.29 23.06 -33.41
CA LYS A 381 22.64 22.00 -34.37
C LYS A 381 23.69 21.03 -33.82
N SER A 382 24.71 21.53 -33.12
CA SER A 382 25.76 20.67 -32.54
C SER A 382 25.23 19.76 -31.43
N ARG A 383 24.34 20.26 -30.56
CA ARG A 383 23.69 19.48 -29.50
C ARG A 383 22.68 18.46 -30.05
N LEU A 384 21.96 18.80 -31.13
CA LEU A 384 21.06 17.89 -31.80
C LEU A 384 21.80 16.74 -32.49
N SER A 385 22.96 17.01 -33.11
CA SER A 385 23.79 15.98 -33.73
C SER A 385 24.46 15.02 -32.73
N GLY A 386 24.73 15.49 -31.50
CA GLY A 386 25.32 14.67 -30.43
C GLY A 386 24.37 13.59 -29.88
N PHE A 387 23.06 13.83 -29.95
CA PHE A 387 22.03 12.91 -29.44
C PHE A 387 21.98 11.58 -30.23
N GLY A 388 22.30 11.62 -31.53
CA GLY A 388 22.32 10.43 -32.39
C GLY A 388 23.51 9.50 -32.11
N SER A 389 24.68 10.06 -31.80
CA SER A 389 25.90 9.30 -31.51
C SER A 389 25.88 8.60 -30.14
N GLU A 390 25.18 9.17 -29.16
CA GLU A 390 25.02 8.58 -27.82
C GLU A 390 23.96 7.46 -27.79
N PHE A 391 22.96 7.50 -28.67
CA PHE A 391 21.95 6.43 -28.77
C PHE A 391 22.50 5.17 -29.45
N THR A 392 23.43 5.32 -30.40
CA THR A 392 24.12 4.20 -31.06
C THR A 392 25.11 3.45 -30.17
N SER A 393 25.51 4.03 -29.02
CA SER A 393 26.38 3.36 -28.04
C SER A 393 25.57 2.63 -26.95
N PHE A 394 24.29 2.93 -26.79
CA PHE A 394 23.38 2.26 -25.84
C PHE A 394 22.59 1.10 -26.45
N MET A 395 22.48 1.02 -27.79
CA MET A 395 21.92 -0.14 -28.50
C MET A 395 23.02 -0.86 -29.27
N GLY A 396 23.51 -1.98 -28.70
CA GLY A 396 24.51 -2.84 -29.32
C GLY A 396 24.08 -3.40 -30.69
N PRO A 397 25.02 -3.91 -31.52
CA PRO A 397 24.74 -4.17 -32.93
C PRO A 397 23.83 -5.40 -33.13
N GLY A 398 22.54 -5.15 -33.35
CA GLY A 398 21.55 -6.13 -33.82
C GLY A 398 21.65 -6.43 -35.32
N GLN A 399 22.86 -6.73 -35.83
CA GLN A 399 23.05 -7.22 -37.20
C GLN A 399 23.32 -8.73 -37.20
N ALA A 400 22.30 -9.53 -36.84
CA ALA A 400 22.40 -10.99 -36.99
C ALA A 400 21.09 -11.71 -37.39
N LEU A 401 19.95 -11.03 -37.57
CA LEU A 401 18.67 -11.70 -37.88
C LEU A 401 17.95 -11.17 -39.13
N ARG A 402 18.68 -10.53 -40.06
CA ARG A 402 18.15 -10.11 -41.37
C ARG A 402 18.67 -10.92 -42.55
N LYS A 403 19.29 -12.08 -42.32
CA LYS A 403 19.89 -12.92 -43.37
C LYS A 403 19.13 -14.22 -43.70
N ILE A 404 17.96 -14.46 -43.10
CA ILE A 404 17.21 -15.72 -43.32
C ILE A 404 16.05 -15.57 -44.31
N PHE A 405 15.59 -14.35 -44.65
CA PHE A 405 14.47 -14.18 -45.59
C PHE A 405 14.69 -13.05 -46.61
N ARG A 406 15.51 -13.33 -47.66
CA ARG A 406 15.29 -12.81 -49.03
C ARG A 406 16.27 -13.46 -50.02
N LYS A 407 15.82 -14.48 -50.74
CA LYS A 407 16.14 -14.67 -52.16
C LYS A 407 15.07 -15.54 -52.79
N GLN A 408 14.21 -14.90 -53.58
CA GLN A 408 13.29 -15.51 -54.51
C GLN A 408 13.95 -15.43 -55.89
N GLY A 409 13.85 -16.51 -56.69
CA GLY A 409 14.11 -16.49 -58.13
C GLY A 409 15.03 -17.61 -58.61
N ASP A 410 14.46 -18.77 -58.92
CA ASP A 410 14.54 -19.41 -60.26
C ASP A 410 13.71 -20.70 -60.26
N TRP A 411 12.73 -20.78 -61.17
CA TRP A 411 11.91 -21.97 -61.46
C TRP A 411 12.49 -22.70 -62.68
N PRO A 412 12.31 -24.03 -62.76
CA PRO A 412 11.86 -24.60 -64.02
C PRO A 412 10.63 -25.51 -63.88
N GLU A 413 9.92 -25.61 -65.00
CA GLU A 413 8.62 -26.24 -65.26
C GLU A 413 8.57 -27.75 -65.04
N GLY A 414 7.36 -28.27 -64.71
CA GLY A 414 6.89 -29.54 -65.29
C GLY A 414 6.32 -30.60 -64.33
N LYS A 415 5.00 -30.82 -64.48
CA LYS A 415 4.19 -32.04 -64.21
C LYS A 415 3.65 -32.26 -62.78
N GLY A 416 2.30 -32.32 -62.67
CA GLY A 416 1.50 -32.70 -61.49
C GLY A 416 1.49 -34.22 -61.18
N PRO A 417 0.54 -34.76 -60.39
CA PRO A 417 -0.91 -34.44 -60.44
C PRO A 417 -1.60 -34.19 -59.08
N GLU A 418 -2.90 -33.86 -59.22
CA GLU A 418 -3.96 -33.60 -58.24
C GLU A 418 -4.12 -34.63 -57.11
N VAL A 419 -4.75 -34.23 -56.00
CA VAL A 419 -6.14 -34.61 -55.62
C VAL A 419 -6.52 -33.91 -54.30
N ASN A 420 -7.65 -33.20 -54.31
CA ASN A 420 -8.38 -32.72 -53.14
C ASN A 420 -9.05 -33.91 -52.43
N ASP A 421 -8.83 -34.06 -51.12
CA ASP A 421 -9.63 -34.94 -50.26
C ASP A 421 -10.34 -34.08 -49.18
N PRO A 422 -11.68 -33.96 -49.20
CA PRO A 422 -12.44 -33.18 -48.24
C PRO A 422 -12.89 -33.94 -46.98
N ASP A 423 -12.32 -35.11 -46.63
CA ASP A 423 -12.81 -35.92 -45.49
C ASP A 423 -11.80 -36.19 -44.35
N ALA A 424 -10.79 -35.33 -44.19
CA ALA A 424 -9.80 -35.42 -43.09
C ALA A 424 -10.33 -34.96 -41.71
N GLY A 425 -11.60 -35.24 -41.40
CA GLY A 425 -12.29 -34.78 -40.18
C GLY A 425 -12.96 -35.88 -39.35
N ALA A 426 -12.75 -37.16 -39.65
CA ALA A 426 -13.51 -38.25 -39.04
C ALA A 426 -12.69 -39.49 -38.63
N ARG A 427 -11.48 -39.32 -38.09
CA ARG A 427 -10.75 -40.39 -37.38
C ARG A 427 -9.83 -39.80 -36.33
N LEU A 428 -10.36 -39.50 -35.15
CA LEU A 428 -9.64 -39.31 -33.87
C LEU A 428 -10.65 -39.11 -32.72
N ARG A 429 -11.71 -39.93 -32.71
CA ARG A 429 -12.58 -40.18 -31.55
C ARG A 429 -12.73 -41.69 -31.50
N ASP A 430 -11.85 -42.31 -30.72
CA ASP A 430 -11.99 -43.63 -30.08
C ASP A 430 -10.60 -44.03 -29.55
N GLU A 431 -10.06 -43.20 -28.66
CA GLU A 431 -8.90 -43.58 -27.84
C GLU A 431 -8.79 -42.65 -26.63
N LYS A 432 -9.80 -42.68 -25.73
CA LYS A 432 -9.69 -42.04 -24.41
C LYS A 432 -10.76 -42.50 -23.41
N ASP A 433 -11.03 -43.80 -23.32
CA ASP A 433 -11.94 -44.37 -22.31
C ASP A 433 -11.39 -45.65 -21.65
N ASP A 434 -10.07 -45.73 -21.42
CA ASP A 434 -9.49 -46.91 -20.76
C ASP A 434 -8.34 -46.59 -19.77
N LEU A 435 -8.44 -45.48 -19.05
CA LEU A 435 -7.50 -45.14 -17.97
C LEU A 435 -8.20 -44.53 -16.74
N THR A 436 -9.21 -45.22 -16.21
CA THR A 436 -9.63 -45.06 -14.79
C THR A 436 -10.23 -46.37 -14.26
N LYS A 437 -9.39 -47.38 -14.01
CA LYS A 437 -9.60 -48.39 -12.97
C LYS A 437 -8.23 -48.84 -12.46
N ASP A 438 -7.80 -48.24 -11.36
CA ASP A 438 -7.35 -48.91 -10.13
C ASP A 438 -6.89 -47.87 -9.09
#